data_AF-A0A2K0TE31-F1
#
_entry.id   AF-A0A2K0TE31-F1
#
_cell.length_a   1.000
_cell.length_b   1.000
_cell.length_c   1.000
_cell.angle_alpha   90.00
_cell.angle_beta   90.00
_cell.angle_gamma   90.00
#
_symmetry.space_group_name_H-M   'P 1'
#
loop_
_entity.id
_entity.type
_entity.pdbx_description
1 polymer ?
#
loop_
_entity_poly.entity_id
_entity_poly.type
_entity_poly.pdbx_seq_one_letter_code
_entity_poly.pdbx_strand_id
1 'polypeptide(L)'
;MPQLENLVIWNYQHGEAGAVIYRRDKAAGQATLTWRGTWDLEFGHDVVESWEKVEPDVYLRVNKEPVVGAFSSHGDAICRLHLPVSVIDPVSLRQICQEGMIQGVV
;
A
#
# COMPACT_ATOMS: atom_id res chain seq x y z
N MET A 1 -12.15 14.73 -2.38
CA MET A 1 -10.72 15.13 -2.30
C MET A 1 -10.20 15.38 -3.72
N PRO A 2 -10.49 16.56 -4.31
CA PRO A 2 -10.31 16.78 -5.75
C PRO A 2 -8.85 16.73 -6.22
N GLN A 3 -7.88 16.92 -5.31
CA GLN A 3 -6.45 16.95 -5.64
C GLN A 3 -5.70 15.68 -5.19
N LEU A 4 -6.40 14.61 -4.81
CA LEU A 4 -5.74 13.38 -4.38
C LEU A 4 -5.12 12.66 -5.59
N GLU A 5 -3.81 12.76 -5.75
CA GLU A 5 -3.07 12.06 -6.81
C GLU A 5 -2.65 10.65 -6.38
N ASN A 6 -2.19 10.50 -5.14
CA ASN A 6 -1.70 9.23 -4.60
C ASN A 6 -2.10 9.09 -3.13
N LEU A 7 -2.52 7.90 -2.71
CA LEU A 7 -2.67 7.53 -1.31
C LEU A 7 -2.10 6.13 -1.09
N VAL A 8 -1.40 5.95 0.02
CA VAL A 8 -0.96 4.64 0.48
C VAL A 8 -1.36 4.48 1.93
N ILE A 9 -2.16 3.47 2.22
CA ILE A 9 -2.46 3.01 3.58
C ILE A 9 -1.83 1.64 3.69
N TRP A 10 -0.94 1.45 4.64
CA TRP A 10 -0.24 0.18 4.82
C TRP A 10 -0.25 -0.24 6.29
N ASN A 11 -0.17 -1.54 6.51
CA ASN A 11 -0.09 -2.11 7.83
C ASN A 11 0.80 -3.36 7.82
N TYR A 12 1.40 -3.65 8.96
CA TYR A 12 2.16 -4.85 9.24
C TYR A 12 1.72 -5.41 10.60
N GLN A 13 1.57 -6.73 10.65
CA GLN A 13 1.54 -7.51 11.87
C GLN A 13 2.45 -8.73 11.69
N HIS A 14 2.86 -9.38 12.78
CA HIS A 14 3.83 -10.48 12.67
C HIS A 14 3.36 -11.56 11.68
N GLY A 15 4.18 -11.81 10.64
CA GLY A 15 3.87 -12.76 9.57
C GLY A 15 3.08 -12.19 8.39
N GLU A 16 2.34 -11.08 8.56
CA GLU A 16 1.41 -10.55 7.57
C GLU A 16 1.63 -9.05 7.29
N ALA A 17 1.56 -8.67 6.03
CA ALA A 17 1.63 -7.29 5.62
C ALA A 17 0.68 -7.02 4.46
N GLY A 18 0.23 -5.77 4.36
CA GLY A 18 -0.63 -5.34 3.28
C GLY A 18 -0.68 -3.82 3.10
N ALA A 19 -1.03 -3.41 1.89
CA ALA A 19 -1.21 -2.02 1.53
C ALA A 19 -2.38 -1.84 0.57
N VAL A 20 -3.12 -0.77 0.79
CA VAL A 20 -4.07 -0.18 -0.18
C VAL A 20 -3.35 0.98 -0.85
N ILE A 21 -3.23 0.92 -2.17
CA ILE A 21 -2.51 1.91 -2.99
C ILE A 21 -3.50 2.51 -3.98
N TYR A 22 -3.84 3.78 -3.79
CA TYR A 22 -4.57 4.58 -4.77
C TYR A 22 -3.61 5.41 -5.59
N ARG A 23 -3.77 5.40 -6.91
CA ARG A 23 -3.02 6.26 -7.83
C ARG A 23 -3.91 6.75 -8.95
N ARG A 24 -3.91 8.07 -9.16
CA ARG A 24 -4.56 8.74 -10.27
C ARG A 24 -3.59 8.92 -11.42
N ASP A 25 -4.07 8.68 -12.63
CA ASP A 25 -3.40 9.02 -13.88
C ASP A 25 -4.36 9.88 -14.72
N LYS A 26 -4.21 11.19 -14.59
CA LYS A 26 -5.03 12.17 -15.32
C LYS A 26 -4.80 12.10 -16.83
N ALA A 27 -3.60 11.74 -17.27
CA ALA A 27 -3.28 11.65 -18.69
C ALA A 27 -3.98 10.45 -19.34
N ALA A 28 -4.10 9.34 -18.59
CA ALA A 28 -4.82 8.15 -19.02
C ALA A 28 -6.33 8.20 -18.74
N GLY A 29 -6.84 9.20 -18.03
CA GLY A 29 -8.25 9.28 -17.62
C GLY A 29 -8.65 8.12 -16.68
N GLN A 30 -7.71 7.64 -15.86
CA GLN A 30 -7.87 6.44 -15.06
C GLN A 30 -7.38 6.65 -13.63
N ALA A 31 -8.00 5.97 -12.68
CA ALA A 31 -7.45 5.75 -11.35
C ALA A 31 -7.32 4.26 -11.06
N THR A 32 -6.40 3.90 -10.16
CA THR A 32 -6.22 2.53 -9.69
C THR A 32 -6.40 2.48 -8.18
N LEU A 33 -7.08 1.44 -7.70
CA LEU A 33 -7.14 1.07 -6.29
C LEU A 33 -6.60 -0.35 -6.17
N THR A 34 -5.39 -0.49 -5.63
CA THR A 34 -4.67 -1.75 -5.58
C THR A 34 -4.62 -2.26 -4.14
N TRP A 35 -5.08 -3.48 -3.92
CA TRP A 35 -4.71 -4.26 -2.74
C TRP A 35 -3.41 -5.00 -3.04
N ARG A 36 -2.40 -4.81 -2.19
CA ARG A 36 -1.15 -5.58 -2.24
C ARG A 36 -0.86 -6.15 -0.87
N GLY A 37 -0.92 -7.45 -0.70
CA GLY A 37 -0.75 -8.04 0.62
C GLY A 37 -0.67 -9.56 0.65
N THR A 38 -0.45 -10.06 1.86
CA THR A 38 -0.25 -11.50 2.15
C THR A 38 -1.54 -12.30 2.24
N TRP A 39 -2.66 -11.65 2.54
CA TRP A 39 -3.98 -12.28 2.55
C TRP A 39 -4.85 -11.75 1.42
N ASP A 40 -5.85 -12.53 1.06
CA ASP A 40 -6.86 -12.10 0.09
C ASP A 40 -7.82 -11.12 0.77
N LEU A 41 -7.77 -9.86 0.34
CA LEU A 41 -8.70 -8.82 0.74
C LEU A 41 -9.54 -8.43 -0.48
N GLU A 42 -10.85 -8.53 -0.31
CA GLU A 42 -11.82 -8.01 -1.27
C GLU A 42 -12.32 -6.66 -0.80
N PHE A 43 -12.30 -5.66 -1.68
CA PHE A 43 -12.95 -4.40 -1.37
C PHE A 43 -14.47 -4.58 -1.46
N GLY A 44 -15.18 -4.17 -0.41
CA GLY A 44 -16.63 -4.09 -0.43
C GLY A 44 -17.12 -3.15 -1.54
N HIS A 45 -18.33 -3.40 -2.04
CA HIS A 45 -18.95 -2.57 -3.08
C HIS A 45 -19.02 -1.09 -2.67
N ASP A 46 -19.44 -0.84 -1.44
CA ASP A 46 -19.51 0.46 -0.77
C ASP A 46 -18.14 1.17 -0.69
N VAL A 47 -17.06 0.41 -0.49
CA VAL A 47 -15.70 0.94 -0.54
C VAL A 47 -15.35 1.37 -1.95
N VAL A 48 -15.59 0.51 -2.96
CA VAL A 48 -15.30 0.82 -4.37
C VAL A 48 -16.10 2.04 -4.85
N GLU A 49 -17.40 2.09 -4.57
CA GLU A 49 -18.27 3.22 -4.92
C GLU A 49 -17.81 4.53 -4.26
N SER A 50 -17.32 4.46 -3.02
CA SER A 50 -16.74 5.63 -2.35
C SER A 50 -15.47 6.13 -3.03
N TRP A 51 -14.65 5.22 -3.56
CA TRP A 51 -13.43 5.55 -4.30
C TRP A 51 -13.70 6.09 -5.70
N GLU A 52 -14.74 5.63 -6.38
CA GLU A 52 -15.20 6.19 -7.66
C GLU A 52 -15.61 7.66 -7.49
N LYS A 53 -16.26 8.02 -6.38
CA LYS A 53 -16.66 9.40 -6.06
C LYS A 53 -15.48 10.34 -5.78
N VAL A 54 -14.27 9.82 -5.57
CA VAL A 54 -13.07 10.67 -5.36
C VAL A 54 -12.70 11.43 -6.64
N GLU A 55 -12.95 10.83 -7.80
CA GLU A 55 -12.79 11.44 -9.11
C GLU A 55 -13.84 10.87 -10.08
N PRO A 56 -15.02 11.50 -10.18
CA PRO A 56 -16.14 10.96 -10.97
C PRO A 56 -15.86 10.88 -12.47
N ASP A 57 -14.92 11.68 -12.97
CA ASP A 57 -14.62 11.80 -14.40
C ASP A 57 -13.57 10.78 -14.90
N VAL A 58 -13.08 9.90 -14.03
CA VAL A 58 -12.10 8.86 -14.40
C VAL A 58 -12.62 7.46 -14.09
N TYR A 59 -12.20 6.50 -14.90
CA TYR A 59 -12.49 5.09 -14.65
C TYR A 59 -11.63 4.57 -13.49
N LEU A 60 -12.25 4.01 -12.45
CA LEU A 60 -11.54 3.35 -11.35
C LEU A 60 -11.31 1.87 -11.68
N ARG A 61 -10.03 1.45 -11.68
CA ARG A 61 -9.65 0.06 -11.80
C ARG A 61 -9.22 -0.49 -10.44
N VAL A 62 -9.85 -1.58 -10.02
CA VAL A 62 -9.46 -2.32 -8.82
C VAL A 62 -8.49 -3.43 -9.20
N ASN A 63 -7.34 -3.51 -8.51
CA ASN A 63 -6.32 -4.54 -8.72
C ASN A 63 -6.03 -5.29 -7.42
N LYS A 64 -5.61 -6.55 -7.55
CA LYS A 64 -5.07 -7.36 -6.46
C LYS A 64 -3.67 -7.85 -6.84
N GLU A 65 -2.73 -7.67 -5.93
CA GLU A 65 -1.33 -8.05 -6.07
C GLU A 65 -0.90 -8.87 -4.85
N PRO A 66 -1.09 -10.20 -4.88
CA PRO A 66 -0.74 -11.05 -3.75
C PRO A 66 0.78 -11.03 -3.53
N VAL A 67 1.18 -10.97 -2.26
CA VAL A 67 2.58 -11.01 -1.84
C VAL A 67 2.85 -12.32 -1.12
N VAL A 68 3.90 -13.02 -1.55
CA VAL A 68 4.25 -14.35 -1.01
C VAL A 68 5.30 -14.23 0.09
N GLY A 69 5.12 -15.05 1.13
CA GLY A 69 6.06 -15.23 2.23
C GLY A 69 5.69 -14.42 3.48
N ALA A 70 6.26 -14.83 4.61
CA ALA A 70 6.05 -14.16 5.89
C ALA A 70 6.92 -12.91 6.02
N PHE A 71 6.42 -11.93 6.75
CA PHE A 71 7.13 -10.69 7.06
C PHE A 71 7.63 -10.73 8.50
N SER A 72 8.90 -10.41 8.70
CA SER A 72 9.56 -10.52 10.01
C SER A 72 9.63 -9.21 10.79
N SER A 73 9.42 -8.07 10.12
CA SER A 73 9.46 -6.74 10.74
C SER A 73 8.74 -5.68 9.89
N HIS A 74 8.52 -4.50 10.48
CA HIS A 74 8.02 -3.33 9.76
C HIS A 74 8.95 -2.92 8.60
N GLY A 75 10.27 -3.00 8.80
CA GLY A 75 11.25 -2.70 7.75
C GLY A 75 11.15 -3.67 6.56
N ASP A 76 11.00 -4.96 6.85
CA ASP A 76 10.77 -5.99 5.83
C ASP A 76 9.45 -5.73 5.06
N ALA A 77 8.38 -5.35 5.79
CA ALA A 77 7.10 -4.98 5.22
C ALA A 77 7.21 -3.83 4.23
N ILE A 78 7.82 -2.71 4.62
CA ILE A 78 7.97 -1.55 3.75
C ILE A 78 8.79 -1.89 2.50
N CYS A 79 9.89 -2.64 2.66
CA CYS A 79 10.75 -3.04 1.55
C CYS A 79 10.05 -3.96 0.55
N ARG A 80 9.40 -5.03 1.02
CA ARG A 80 8.83 -6.07 0.14
C ARG A 80 7.42 -5.78 -0.34
N LEU A 81 6.67 -4.92 0.33
CA LEU A 81 5.42 -4.38 -0.23
C LEU A 81 5.68 -3.42 -1.39
N HIS A 82 6.93 -3.06 -1.71
CA HIS A 82 7.29 -2.15 -2.82
C HIS A 82 6.44 -0.87 -2.78
N LEU A 83 6.30 -0.28 -1.59
CA LEU A 83 5.55 0.95 -1.41
C LEU A 83 6.21 2.07 -2.26
N PRO A 84 5.42 3.01 -2.81
CA PRO A 84 5.97 4.16 -3.51
C PRO A 84 7.03 4.90 -2.67
N VAL A 85 8.08 5.39 -3.33
CA VAL A 85 9.25 6.03 -2.69
C VAL A 85 8.86 7.21 -1.79
N SER A 86 7.70 7.83 -2.01
CA SER A 86 7.19 8.95 -1.19
C SER A 86 6.59 8.54 0.16
N VAL A 87 6.44 7.24 0.46
CA VAL A 87 5.79 6.78 1.71
C VAL A 87 6.72 6.90 2.91
N ILE A 88 8.02 6.69 2.72
CA ILE A 88 9.02 6.82 3.78
C ILE A 88 10.30 7.42 3.21
N ASP A 89 10.90 8.33 3.97
CA ASP A 89 12.23 8.82 3.65
C ASP A 89 13.27 7.67 3.72
N PRO A 90 14.21 7.55 2.77
CA PRO A 90 15.20 6.48 2.76
C PRO A 90 16.04 6.37 4.05
N VAL A 91 16.33 7.48 4.74
CA VAL A 91 17.08 7.46 6.00
C VAL A 91 16.22 6.85 7.10
N SER A 92 14.96 7.27 7.21
CA SER A 92 14.02 6.67 8.16
C SER A 92 13.81 5.18 7.91
N LEU A 93 13.71 4.76 6.65
CA LEU A 93 13.60 3.34 6.31
C LEU A 93 14.83 2.55 6.78
N ARG A 94 16.04 3.09 6.55
CA ARG A 94 17.27 2.48 7.02
C ARG A 94 17.28 2.33 8.55
N GLN A 95 16.84 3.35 9.28
CA GLN A 95 16.76 3.32 10.74
C GLN A 95 15.79 2.23 11.23
N ILE A 96 14.57 2.16 10.67
CA ILE A 96 13.57 1.12 11.01
C ILE A 96 14.14 -0.28 10.78
N CYS A 97 14.81 -0.50 9.64
CA CYS A 97 15.44 -1.80 9.35
C CYS A 97 16.55 -2.14 10.36
N GLN A 98 17.36 -1.17 10.76
CA GLN A 98 18.44 -1.39 11.75
C GLN A 98 17.90 -1.69 13.14
N GLU A 99 16.91 -0.92 13.61
CA GLU A 99 16.28 -1.12 14.91
C GLU A 99 15.55 -2.47 15.00
N GLY A 100 14.87 -2.87 13.92
CA GLY A 100 14.21 -4.18 13.83
C GLY A 100 15.19 -5.35 13.89
N MET A 101 16.39 -5.22 13.32
CA MET A 101 17.44 -6.23 13.46
C MET A 101 17.95 -6.35 14.89
N ILE A 102 18.06 -5.23 15.63
CA ILE A 102 18.52 -5.24 17.04
C ILE A 102 17.48 -5.92 17.95
N GLN A 103 16.20 -5.69 17.70
CA GLN A 103 15.11 -6.29 18.49
C GLN A 103 14.95 -7.81 18.27
N GLY A 104 15.40 -8.35 17.13
CA GLY A 104 15.36 -9.79 16.84
C GLY A 104 16.51 -10.62 17.43
N VAL A 105 17.42 -10.00 18.19
CA VAL A 105 18.64 -10.64 18.75
C VAL A 105 18.52 -10.88 20.28
N VAL A 106 17.32 -10.69 20.86
CA VAL A 106 17.06 -10.88 22.30
C VAL A 106 16.20 -12.12 22.55
#